data_AF-A0A7X7N0Q0-F1
#
_entry.id   AF-A0A7X7N0Q0-F1
#
_cell.length_a   1.000
_cell.length_b   1.000
_cell.length_c   1.000
_cell.angle_alpha   90.00
_cell.angle_beta   90.00
_cell.angle_gamma   90.00
#
_symmetry.space_group_name_H-M   'P 1'
#
loop_
_entity.id
_entity.type
_entity.pdbx_description
1 polymer ?
#
loop_
_entity_poly.entity_id
_entity_poly.type
_entity_poly.pdbx_seq_one_letter_code
_entity_poly.pdbx_strand_id
1 'polypeptide(L)'
;MLYLRKPLIFVWSVLELGKPKNRFRHWFQAAWFALTNGYAKGFLDGKIYTGDTKSFCVPGLNCYSCPGALGSCPIGSLQAVLGSKDFKISCYVFGLLMAFGAFFGRLICGWLCPFGLVQDLLYKIPLFQKIKKLPGDRFLKWIKYVMLAVFVILLPSLIVDVTGTGKPWFCEYICPSGTLLGGIPLVIMNQGLQQAAGYRFAWKVFLLLVILVLSVKSYRPFCRYLCPLGAFYGLLNPVSFYRFKINEDTCVKCGVCQKTCKMDIKVWENPNSMDCIRCGDCKAACPKKAITSTWEEAEAKMILPTPTQKIERKAGGMTALGVIVIVCSCLITLYSYFMFSNCILGVILEPSTRAYIEIIVWLIMTSAGVISFISGVLTIVFSKDASKQKTQEHLWYIVLAVGLFSTLVYLFFTQWGLSIFILIYFILLLILMLPWKIGLILAKRNLSQSIKE
;
A
#
# COMPACT_ATOMS: atom_id res chain seq x y z
N MET A 1 10.86 -60.16 -0.25
CA MET A 1 10.45 -59.28 -1.37
C MET A 1 8.95 -59.03 -1.27
N LEU A 2 8.53 -57.78 -1.08
CA LEU A 2 7.29 -57.17 -1.61
C LEU A 2 7.18 -55.77 -1.00
N TYR A 3 8.01 -54.86 -1.52
CA TYR A 3 7.89 -53.43 -1.31
C TYR A 3 6.55 -52.99 -1.92
N LEU A 4 5.55 -52.74 -1.08
CA LEU A 4 4.33 -52.05 -1.49
C LEU A 4 4.70 -50.63 -1.90
N ARG A 5 4.79 -50.46 -3.23
CA ARG A 5 5.00 -49.21 -3.95
C ARG A 5 3.96 -48.19 -3.47
N LYS A 6 4.39 -47.23 -2.64
CA LYS A 6 3.57 -46.05 -2.30
C LYS A 6 3.06 -45.42 -3.59
N PRO A 7 1.75 -45.20 -3.78
CA PRO A 7 1.28 -44.45 -4.94
C PRO A 7 1.87 -43.05 -4.86
N LEU A 8 2.45 -42.59 -5.98
CA LEU A 8 2.84 -41.20 -6.21
C LEU A 8 1.59 -40.33 -6.05
N ILE A 9 1.42 -39.78 -4.86
CA ILE A 9 0.37 -38.82 -4.53
C ILE A 9 0.70 -37.53 -5.31
N PHE A 10 0.25 -37.48 -6.57
CA PHE A 10 0.04 -36.26 -7.36
C PHE A 10 -1.14 -35.49 -6.76
N VAL A 11 -1.05 -35.08 -5.48
CA VAL A 11 -2.06 -34.23 -4.84
C VAL A 11 -1.69 -32.77 -5.06
N TRP A 12 -1.81 -32.36 -6.32
CA TRP A 12 -2.42 -31.10 -6.71
C TRP A 12 -3.26 -31.42 -7.94
N SER A 13 -4.38 -32.07 -7.68
CA SER A 13 -5.37 -32.44 -8.70
C SER A 13 -5.71 -31.22 -9.54
N VAL A 14 -5.79 -31.44 -10.86
CA VAL A 14 -6.31 -30.55 -11.90
C VAL A 14 -7.65 -29.91 -11.48
N LEU A 15 -8.37 -30.49 -10.52
CA LEU A 15 -9.56 -29.92 -9.88
C LEU A 15 -9.36 -28.58 -9.14
N GLU A 16 -8.14 -28.18 -8.74
CA GLU A 16 -7.95 -26.86 -8.12
C GLU A 16 -8.08 -25.69 -9.12
N LEU A 17 -8.03 -25.96 -10.43
CA LEU A 17 -8.28 -24.96 -11.47
C LEU A 17 -9.73 -24.46 -11.48
N GLY A 18 -10.65 -25.20 -10.84
CA GLY A 18 -12.10 -24.96 -10.90
C GLY A 18 -12.75 -24.19 -9.75
N LYS A 19 -12.02 -23.73 -8.72
CA LYS A 19 -12.66 -22.94 -7.64
C LYS A 19 -12.96 -21.51 -8.13
N PRO A 20 -14.24 -21.07 -8.20
CA PRO A 20 -14.63 -19.80 -8.82
C PRO A 20 -13.94 -18.56 -8.21
N LYS A 21 -13.55 -18.63 -6.93
CA LYS A 21 -12.95 -17.51 -6.19
C LYS A 21 -11.51 -17.15 -6.58
N ASN A 22 -10.73 -18.11 -7.09
CA ASN A 22 -9.36 -17.81 -7.54
C ASN A 22 -9.35 -16.98 -8.82
N ARG A 23 -10.40 -17.05 -9.66
CA ARG A 23 -10.48 -16.28 -10.91
C ARG A 23 -10.57 -14.78 -10.67
N PHE A 24 -11.31 -14.35 -9.64
CA PHE A 24 -11.47 -12.92 -9.33
C PHE A 24 -10.14 -12.22 -9.06
N ARG A 25 -9.27 -12.82 -8.24
CA ARG A 25 -7.96 -12.23 -7.91
C ARG A 25 -7.07 -12.07 -9.14
N HIS A 26 -7.02 -13.07 -10.02
CA HIS A 26 -6.20 -12.99 -11.24
C HIS A 26 -6.80 -12.01 -12.25
N TRP A 27 -8.13 -11.93 -12.35
CA TRP A 27 -8.79 -10.94 -13.18
C TRP A 27 -8.49 -9.51 -12.70
N PHE A 28 -8.58 -9.27 -11.38
CA PHE A 28 -8.22 -7.99 -10.79
C PHE A 28 -6.74 -7.63 -11.03
N GLN A 29 -5.83 -8.59 -10.85
CA GLN A 29 -4.42 -8.41 -11.18
C GLN A 29 -4.20 -8.06 -12.66
N ALA A 30 -4.92 -8.73 -13.58
CA ALA A 30 -4.82 -8.48 -15.02
C ALA A 30 -5.40 -7.12 -15.40
N ALA A 31 -6.54 -6.73 -14.82
CA ALA A 31 -7.14 -5.41 -15.00
C ALA A 31 -6.19 -4.31 -14.51
N TRP A 32 -5.58 -4.48 -13.33
CA TRP A 32 -4.59 -3.54 -12.82
C TRP A 32 -3.31 -3.51 -13.66
N PHE A 33 -2.86 -4.66 -14.17
CA PHE A 33 -1.76 -4.73 -15.13
C PHE A 33 -2.08 -3.90 -16.37
N ALA A 34 -3.25 -4.10 -16.98
CA ALA A 34 -3.69 -3.32 -18.13
C ALA A 34 -3.82 -1.83 -17.82
N LEU A 35 -4.32 -1.47 -16.63
CA LEU A 35 -4.43 -0.07 -16.22
C LEU A 35 -3.05 0.61 -16.07
N THR A 36 -2.05 -0.10 -15.55
CA THR A 36 -0.73 0.47 -15.24
C THR A 36 0.32 0.26 -16.34
N ASN A 37 0.10 -0.70 -17.24
CA ASN A 37 1.01 -1.11 -18.33
C ASN A 37 0.32 -1.19 -19.70
N GLY A 38 -0.86 -0.60 -19.86
CA GLY A 38 -1.70 -0.73 -21.07
C GLY A 38 -1.36 0.20 -22.22
N TYR A 39 -0.25 0.96 -22.17
CA TYR A 39 0.14 1.83 -23.29
C TYR A 39 0.68 1.00 -24.47
N ALA A 40 -0.24 0.43 -25.25
CA ALA A 40 0.07 -0.48 -26.35
C ALA A 40 0.97 0.16 -27.42
N LYS A 41 0.79 1.48 -27.68
CA LYS A 41 1.60 2.23 -28.65
C LYS A 41 3.10 2.20 -28.31
N GLY A 42 3.47 2.17 -27.03
CA GLY A 42 4.87 2.05 -26.63
C GLY A 42 5.50 0.73 -27.07
N PHE A 43 4.72 -0.36 -27.04
CA PHE A 43 5.15 -1.67 -27.54
C PHE A 43 5.12 -1.80 -29.07
N LEU A 44 4.56 -0.82 -29.80
CA LEU A 44 4.61 -0.77 -31.27
C LEU A 44 5.80 0.09 -31.73
N ASP A 45 5.98 1.24 -31.07
CA ASP A 45 6.98 2.23 -31.47
C ASP A 45 8.37 1.98 -30.86
N GLY A 46 8.47 1.06 -29.88
CA GLY A 46 9.73 0.75 -29.18
C GLY A 46 10.20 1.88 -28.27
N LYS A 47 9.29 2.78 -27.90
CA LYS A 47 9.56 3.99 -27.12
C LYS A 47 8.89 3.92 -25.75
N ILE A 48 9.55 4.51 -24.77
CA ILE A 48 9.02 4.63 -23.42
C ILE A 48 7.96 5.74 -23.42
N TYR A 49 6.82 5.49 -22.77
CA TYR A 49 5.83 6.53 -22.52
C TYR A 49 6.39 7.65 -21.63
N THR A 50 6.32 8.90 -22.09
CA THR A 50 6.86 10.11 -21.43
C THR A 50 5.79 11.10 -20.96
N GLY A 51 4.51 10.73 -20.97
CA GLY A 51 3.44 11.64 -20.52
C GLY A 51 3.37 11.79 -18.99
N ASP A 52 2.59 12.77 -18.53
CA ASP A 52 2.55 13.22 -17.13
C ASP A 52 2.21 12.12 -16.11
N THR A 53 1.41 11.13 -16.52
CA THR A 53 1.03 10.01 -15.64
C THR A 53 2.24 9.21 -15.16
N LYS A 54 3.35 9.23 -15.91
CA LYS A 54 4.59 8.52 -15.59
C LYS A 54 5.24 9.01 -14.29
N SER A 55 5.01 10.27 -13.94
CA SER A 55 5.52 10.89 -12.71
C SER A 55 4.90 10.27 -11.45
N PHE A 56 3.72 9.64 -11.55
CA PHE A 56 3.06 9.00 -10.43
C PHE A 56 3.59 7.60 -10.17
N CYS A 57 3.99 7.34 -8.92
CA CYS A 57 4.38 6.00 -8.48
C CYS A 57 3.13 5.14 -8.28
N VAL A 58 3.10 3.97 -8.92
CA VAL A 58 2.07 2.96 -8.61
C VAL A 58 2.54 2.09 -7.45
N PRO A 59 1.66 1.58 -6.57
CA PRO A 59 2.09 0.88 -5.36
C PRO A 59 2.75 -0.50 -5.64
N GLY A 60 2.68 -1.00 -6.88
CA GLY A 60 3.29 -2.27 -7.28
C GLY A 60 4.68 -2.14 -7.91
N LEU A 61 5.34 -3.27 -8.17
CA LEU A 61 6.60 -3.30 -8.91
C LEU A 61 6.35 -3.07 -10.41
N ASN A 62 6.31 -1.80 -10.82
CA ASN A 62 6.06 -1.38 -12.20
C ASN A 62 7.30 -0.74 -12.82
N CYS A 63 7.89 -1.29 -13.88
CA CYS A 63 9.17 -0.78 -14.38
C CYS A 63 8.99 0.57 -15.11
N TYR A 64 9.81 1.57 -14.76
CA TYR A 64 9.82 2.85 -15.46
C TYR A 64 10.17 2.69 -16.96
N SER A 65 11.14 1.83 -17.28
CA SER A 65 11.56 1.57 -18.66
C SER A 65 10.62 0.63 -19.44
N CYS A 66 9.51 0.19 -18.86
CA CYS A 66 8.52 -0.58 -19.62
C CYS A 66 7.87 0.34 -20.67
N PRO A 67 7.87 -0.03 -21.97
CA PRO A 67 7.22 0.76 -23.02
C PRO A 67 5.73 1.00 -22.73
N GLY A 68 5.05 0.01 -22.14
CA GLY A 68 3.64 0.10 -21.78
C GLY A 68 3.33 0.81 -20.47
N ALA A 69 4.33 1.09 -19.62
CA ALA A 69 4.07 1.59 -18.27
C ALA A 69 3.59 3.05 -18.27
N LEU A 70 2.37 3.27 -17.77
CA LEU A 70 1.80 4.59 -17.55
C LEU A 70 2.23 5.22 -16.22
N GLY A 71 2.71 4.42 -15.26
CA GLY A 71 3.21 4.90 -13.96
C GLY A 71 4.62 4.41 -13.65
N SER A 72 5.26 5.02 -12.64
CA SER A 72 6.64 4.70 -12.22
C SER A 72 6.73 3.64 -11.12
N CYS A 73 7.93 3.06 -10.99
CA CYS A 73 8.26 2.12 -9.93
C CYS A 73 8.52 2.88 -8.63
N PRO A 74 7.86 2.57 -7.50
CA PRO A 74 8.16 3.29 -6.27
C PRO A 74 9.56 2.97 -5.75
N ILE A 75 10.08 1.75 -5.98
CA ILE A 75 11.47 1.41 -5.64
C ILE A 75 12.45 2.12 -6.58
N GLY A 76 12.20 2.13 -7.88
CA GLY A 76 13.07 2.81 -8.85
C GLY A 76 13.13 4.31 -8.60
N SER A 77 11.96 4.93 -8.38
CA SER A 77 11.85 6.34 -8.01
C SER A 77 12.54 6.63 -6.69
N LEU A 78 12.37 5.77 -5.67
CA LEU A 78 13.07 5.91 -4.39
C LEU A 78 14.59 5.90 -4.57
N GLN A 79 15.13 5.00 -5.39
CA GLN A 79 16.58 4.95 -5.64
C GLN A 79 17.10 6.17 -6.39
N ALA A 80 16.31 6.72 -7.32
CA ALA A 80 16.70 7.92 -8.06
C ALA A 80 16.76 9.16 -7.17
N VAL A 81 15.87 9.25 -6.17
CA VAL A 81 15.76 10.44 -5.31
C VAL A 81 16.58 10.36 -4.02
N LEU A 82 16.90 9.15 -3.54
CA LEU A 82 17.67 8.95 -2.29
C LEU A 82 19.09 9.54 -2.32
N GLY A 83 19.69 9.72 -3.49
CA GLY A 83 20.98 10.40 -3.63
C GLY A 83 20.84 11.91 -3.89
N SER A 84 19.70 12.36 -4.44
CA SER A 84 19.52 13.74 -4.87
C SER A 84 19.37 14.71 -3.70
N LYS A 85 19.85 15.96 -3.87
CA LYS A 85 19.67 17.05 -2.89
C LYS A 85 18.21 17.52 -2.77
N ASP A 86 17.32 17.06 -3.66
CA ASP A 86 15.90 17.41 -3.68
C ASP A 86 15.07 16.54 -2.72
N PHE A 87 15.11 16.90 -1.44
CA PHE A 87 14.36 16.21 -0.37
C PHE A 87 12.84 16.14 -0.61
N LYS A 88 12.26 17.04 -1.41
CA LYS A 88 10.82 17.09 -1.70
C LYS A 88 10.30 15.82 -2.37
N ILE A 89 11.00 15.31 -3.38
CA ILE A 89 10.56 14.14 -4.16
C ILE A 89 10.78 12.85 -3.35
N SER A 90 11.86 12.79 -2.56
CA SER A 90 12.14 11.69 -1.62
C SER A 90 11.02 11.48 -0.60
N CYS A 91 10.53 12.57 0.01
CA CYS A 91 9.43 12.51 0.96
C CYS A 91 8.11 12.04 0.31
N TYR A 92 7.82 12.43 -0.93
CA TYR A 92 6.64 11.97 -1.65
C TYR A 92 6.66 10.46 -1.88
N VAL A 93 7.75 9.92 -2.45
CA VAL A 93 7.83 8.49 -2.79
C VAL A 93 7.81 7.64 -1.52
N PHE A 94 8.56 8.05 -0.50
CA PHE A 94 8.59 7.34 0.78
C PHE A 94 7.24 7.44 1.52
N GLY A 95 6.62 8.61 1.55
CA GLY A 95 5.30 8.83 2.14
C GLY A 95 4.22 7.99 1.46
N LEU A 96 4.24 7.90 0.13
CA LEU A 96 3.34 7.04 -0.64
C LEU A 96 3.54 5.56 -0.27
N LEU A 97 4.78 5.08 -0.27
CA LEU A 97 5.11 3.71 0.14
C LEU A 97 4.64 3.44 1.58
N MET A 98 4.89 4.35 2.50
CA MET A 98 4.48 4.22 3.89
C MET A 98 2.96 4.21 4.05
N ALA A 99 2.24 5.10 3.37
CA ALA A 99 0.79 5.14 3.39
C ALA A 99 0.20 3.81 2.88
N PHE A 100 0.57 3.40 1.67
CA PHE A 100 0.08 2.14 1.09
C PHE A 100 0.45 0.91 1.94
N GLY A 101 1.67 0.88 2.49
CA GLY A 101 2.10 -0.19 3.39
C GLY A 101 1.37 -0.19 4.74
N ALA A 102 1.10 0.98 5.33
CA ALA A 102 0.37 1.10 6.58
C ALA A 102 -1.11 0.76 6.41
N PHE A 103 -1.74 1.09 5.28
CA PHE A 103 -3.14 0.73 5.04
C PHE A 103 -3.30 -0.74 4.65
N PHE A 104 -2.52 -1.19 3.67
CA PHE A 104 -2.76 -2.46 2.97
C PHE A 104 -1.69 -3.53 3.23
N GLY A 105 -0.54 -3.17 3.79
CA GLY A 105 0.59 -4.07 3.96
C GLY A 105 0.98 -4.74 2.63
N ARG A 106 1.19 -6.05 2.65
CA ARG A 106 1.52 -6.84 1.45
C ARG A 106 0.34 -7.22 0.55
N LEU A 107 -0.87 -6.70 0.82
CA LEU A 107 -2.02 -6.91 -0.07
C LEU A 107 -1.71 -6.41 -1.49
N ILE A 108 -0.99 -5.30 -1.60
CA ILE A 108 -0.54 -4.73 -2.87
C ILE A 108 0.28 -5.75 -3.67
N CYS A 109 1.22 -6.45 -3.03
CA CYS A 109 1.98 -7.51 -3.68
C CYS A 109 1.05 -8.62 -4.19
N GLY A 110 0.01 -8.97 -3.42
CA GLY A 110 -0.94 -10.03 -3.73
C GLY A 110 -1.96 -9.71 -4.84
N TRP A 111 -2.32 -8.43 -5.01
CA TRP A 111 -3.45 -8.01 -5.87
C TRP A 111 -3.08 -7.00 -6.97
N LEU A 112 -2.12 -6.11 -6.73
CA LEU A 112 -1.81 -4.97 -7.62
C LEU A 112 -0.44 -5.09 -8.30
N CYS A 113 0.41 -6.04 -7.93
CA CYS A 113 1.76 -6.11 -8.49
C CYS A 113 1.80 -6.86 -9.84
N PRO A 114 2.22 -6.21 -10.96
CA PRO A 114 2.39 -6.85 -12.27
C PRO A 114 3.25 -8.11 -12.23
N PHE A 115 4.41 -8.03 -11.60
CA PHE A 115 5.32 -9.16 -11.49
C PHE A 115 4.81 -10.26 -10.54
N GLY A 116 3.88 -9.91 -9.64
CA GLY A 116 3.15 -10.89 -8.83
C GLY A 116 2.19 -11.73 -9.67
N LEU A 117 1.51 -11.12 -10.65
CA LEU A 117 0.65 -11.83 -11.60
C LEU A 117 1.46 -12.82 -12.45
N VAL A 118 2.61 -12.39 -13.00
CA VAL A 118 3.50 -13.27 -13.78
C VAL A 118 3.87 -14.53 -12.98
N GLN A 119 4.32 -14.36 -11.73
CA GLN A 119 4.67 -15.50 -10.87
C GLN A 119 3.45 -16.39 -10.53
N ASP A 120 2.26 -15.81 -10.35
CA ASP A 120 1.04 -16.58 -10.11
C ASP A 120 0.64 -17.42 -11.33
N LEU A 121 0.81 -16.88 -12.54
CA LEU A 121 0.55 -17.60 -13.79
C LEU A 121 1.57 -18.71 -14.01
N LEU A 122 2.87 -18.43 -13.82
CA LEU A 122 3.94 -19.43 -13.96
C LEU A 122 3.78 -20.60 -12.98
N TYR A 123 3.35 -20.32 -11.75
CA TYR A 123 3.12 -21.38 -10.77
C TYR A 123 2.01 -22.36 -11.18
N LYS A 124 1.08 -21.97 -12.06
CA LYS A 124 0.01 -22.86 -12.57
C LYS A 124 0.53 -23.88 -13.59
N ILE A 125 1.69 -23.66 -14.19
CA ILE A 125 2.25 -24.53 -15.22
C ILE A 125 2.69 -25.87 -14.59
N PRO A 126 2.13 -27.03 -14.97
CA PRO A 126 2.38 -28.31 -14.31
C PRO A 126 3.65 -29.04 -14.78
N LEU A 127 4.76 -28.31 -14.99
CA LEU A 127 6.02 -28.90 -15.53
C LEU A 127 6.88 -29.62 -14.49
N PHE A 128 6.86 -29.20 -13.23
CA PHE A 128 7.74 -29.71 -12.18
C PHE A 128 6.98 -30.07 -10.91
N GLN A 129 7.59 -30.94 -10.09
CA GLN A 129 7.11 -31.18 -8.73
C GLN A 129 7.16 -29.88 -7.92
N LYS A 130 6.00 -29.44 -7.47
CA LYS A 130 5.83 -28.18 -6.73
C LYS A 130 6.42 -28.31 -5.33
N ILE A 131 7.19 -27.31 -4.93
CA ILE A 131 7.72 -27.17 -3.58
C ILE A 131 7.11 -25.92 -2.92
N LYS A 132 6.74 -26.03 -1.64
CA LYS A 132 6.20 -24.89 -0.89
C LYS A 132 7.28 -23.90 -0.43
N LYS A 133 8.48 -24.41 -0.18
CA LYS A 133 9.63 -23.70 0.39
C LYS A 133 10.90 -24.15 -0.32
N LEU A 134 11.83 -23.21 -0.55
CA LEU A 134 13.19 -23.55 -0.94
C LEU A 134 13.98 -24.09 0.26
N PRO A 135 14.99 -24.95 0.03
CA PRO A 135 15.91 -25.35 1.10
C PRO A 135 16.55 -24.09 1.70
N GLY A 136 16.59 -24.00 3.03
CA GLY A 136 17.09 -22.81 3.73
C GLY A 136 16.12 -21.63 3.84
N ASP A 137 14.80 -21.83 3.65
CA ASP A 137 13.75 -20.80 3.67
C ASP A 137 13.92 -19.73 4.78
N ARG A 138 14.33 -20.12 5.99
CA ARG A 138 14.51 -19.21 7.13
C ARG A 138 15.60 -18.17 6.88
N PHE A 139 16.72 -18.55 6.25
CA PHE A 139 17.82 -17.64 5.89
C PHE A 139 17.50 -16.86 4.61
N LEU A 140 16.97 -17.54 3.58
CA LEU A 140 16.65 -16.90 2.29
C LEU A 140 15.65 -15.74 2.43
N LYS A 141 14.76 -15.79 3.42
CA LYS A 141 13.83 -14.67 3.71
C LYS A 141 14.53 -13.41 4.16
N TRP A 142 15.75 -13.48 4.68
CA TRP A 142 16.51 -12.29 5.08
C TRP A 142 17.10 -11.56 3.87
N ILE A 143 17.33 -12.27 2.76
CA ILE A 143 17.93 -11.71 1.55
C ILE A 143 17.13 -10.51 1.03
N LYS A 144 15.79 -10.54 1.04
CA LYS A 144 14.97 -9.39 0.57
C LYS A 144 15.21 -8.12 1.41
N TYR A 145 15.54 -8.27 2.69
CA TYR A 145 15.87 -7.13 3.56
C TYR A 145 17.29 -6.64 3.30
N VAL A 146 18.22 -7.54 2.99
CA VAL A 146 19.56 -7.17 2.49
C VAL A 146 19.42 -6.42 1.15
N MET A 147 18.56 -6.87 0.24
CA MET A 147 18.28 -6.18 -1.02
C MET A 147 17.72 -4.77 -0.79
N LEU A 148 16.84 -4.60 0.19
CA LEU A 148 16.31 -3.28 0.56
C LEU A 148 17.41 -2.40 1.19
N ALA A 149 18.10 -2.89 2.22
CA ALA A 149 19.09 -2.09 2.95
C ALA A 149 20.31 -1.76 2.10
N VAL A 150 20.87 -2.72 1.37
CA VAL A 150 22.11 -2.54 0.62
C VAL A 150 21.84 -1.96 -0.77
N PHE A 151 21.02 -2.62 -1.59
CA PHE A 151 20.88 -2.24 -3.01
C PHE A 151 19.92 -1.07 -3.24
N VAL A 152 18.94 -0.85 -2.35
CA VAL A 152 17.98 0.25 -2.50
C VAL A 152 18.39 1.48 -1.68
N ILE A 153 18.98 1.31 -0.50
CA ILE A 153 19.32 2.43 0.39
C ILE A 153 20.83 2.73 0.35
N LEU A 154 21.67 1.80 0.80
CA LEU A 154 23.09 2.07 1.03
C LEU A 154 23.86 2.40 -0.25
N LEU A 155 23.77 1.58 -1.29
CA LEU A 155 24.57 1.76 -2.51
C LEU A 155 24.23 3.05 -3.28
N PRO A 156 22.94 3.41 -3.52
CA PRO A 156 22.60 4.70 -4.12
C PRO A 156 23.03 5.91 -3.28
N SER A 157 23.06 5.79 -1.95
CA SER A 157 23.48 6.88 -1.07
C SER A 157 25.00 7.04 -0.92
N LEU A 158 25.77 5.95 -1.03
CA LEU A 158 27.23 5.99 -0.93
C LEU A 158 27.93 6.24 -2.27
N ILE A 159 27.36 5.73 -3.36
CA ILE A 159 27.96 5.79 -4.69
C ILE A 159 27.09 6.70 -5.56
N VAL A 160 27.41 8.00 -5.51
CA VAL A 160 26.75 9.05 -6.27
C VAL A 160 27.57 9.43 -7.49
N ASP A 161 26.89 9.75 -8.59
CA ASP A 161 27.53 10.30 -9.78
C ASP A 161 27.95 11.77 -9.57
N VAL A 162 28.64 12.35 -10.56
CA VAL A 162 29.10 13.76 -10.54
C VAL A 162 27.98 14.79 -10.31
N THR A 163 26.73 14.43 -10.63
CA THR A 163 25.53 15.24 -10.39
C THR A 163 24.95 15.08 -8.99
N GLY A 164 25.59 14.28 -8.13
CA GLY A 164 25.10 13.91 -6.82
C GLY A 164 23.92 12.94 -6.84
N THR A 165 23.59 12.33 -7.99
CA THR A 165 22.48 11.36 -8.07
C THR A 165 23.01 9.94 -7.94
N GLY A 166 22.36 9.11 -7.11
CA GLY A 166 22.70 7.70 -6.95
C GLY A 166 22.18 6.83 -8.09
N LYS A 167 23.00 5.88 -8.55
CA LYS A 167 22.55 4.91 -9.56
C LYS A 167 21.49 3.97 -8.97
N PRO A 168 20.45 3.57 -9.75
CA PRO A 168 19.43 2.64 -9.27
C PRO A 168 19.94 1.19 -9.32
N TRP A 169 20.89 0.84 -8.45
CA TRP A 169 21.61 -0.44 -8.39
C TRP A 169 20.70 -1.68 -8.48
N PHE A 170 19.58 -1.69 -7.76
CA PHE A 170 18.64 -2.82 -7.81
C PHE A 170 17.96 -2.95 -9.19
N CYS A 171 17.49 -1.85 -9.76
CA CYS A 171 16.88 -1.83 -11.09
C CYS A 171 17.87 -2.15 -12.20
N GLU A 172 19.13 -1.71 -12.04
CA GLU A 172 20.19 -1.94 -13.01
C GLU A 172 20.62 -3.41 -13.01
N TYR A 173 20.85 -4.03 -11.85
CA TYR A 173 21.50 -5.35 -11.78
C TYR A 173 20.59 -6.54 -11.46
N ILE A 174 19.47 -6.34 -10.76
CA ILE A 174 18.76 -7.45 -10.09
C ILE A 174 17.28 -7.55 -10.51
N CYS A 175 16.62 -6.43 -10.83
CA CYS A 175 15.18 -6.39 -11.00
C CYS A 175 14.67 -7.26 -12.18
N PRO A 176 13.97 -8.38 -11.92
CA PRO A 176 13.46 -9.24 -12.99
C PRO A 176 12.27 -8.61 -13.72
N SER A 177 11.46 -7.81 -13.00
CA SER A 177 10.32 -7.09 -13.59
C SER A 177 10.79 -6.10 -14.65
N GLY A 178 11.86 -5.35 -14.37
CA GLY A 178 12.43 -4.43 -15.34
C GLY A 178 13.04 -5.10 -16.55
N THR A 179 13.64 -6.28 -16.37
CA THR A 179 14.19 -7.08 -17.47
C THR A 179 13.09 -7.64 -18.36
N LEU A 180 12.04 -8.21 -17.74
CA LEU A 180 10.94 -8.86 -18.45
C LEU A 180 10.02 -7.86 -19.17
N LEU A 181 9.59 -6.79 -18.49
CA LEU A 181 8.59 -5.86 -19.00
C LEU A 181 9.20 -4.68 -19.77
N GLY A 182 10.47 -4.34 -19.52
CA GLY A 182 11.14 -3.21 -20.16
C GLY A 182 12.31 -3.63 -21.04
N GLY A 183 13.34 -4.21 -20.43
CA GLY A 183 14.61 -4.52 -21.09
C GLY A 183 14.46 -5.39 -22.33
N ILE A 184 13.79 -6.53 -22.23
CA ILE A 184 13.61 -7.46 -23.35
C ILE A 184 12.81 -6.81 -24.50
N PRO A 185 11.59 -6.25 -24.27
CA PRO A 185 10.86 -5.56 -25.34
C PRO A 185 11.66 -4.43 -25.99
N LEU A 186 12.32 -3.58 -25.21
CA LEU A 186 13.09 -2.45 -25.75
C LEU A 186 14.29 -2.90 -26.60
N VAL A 187 15.03 -3.92 -26.15
CA VAL A 187 16.18 -4.44 -26.91
C VAL A 187 15.71 -5.14 -28.19
N ILE A 188 14.63 -5.92 -28.16
CA ILE A 188 14.10 -6.56 -29.38
C ILE A 188 13.69 -5.51 -30.43
N MET A 189 13.13 -4.39 -29.99
CA MET A 189 12.58 -3.37 -30.89
C MET A 189 13.58 -2.32 -31.38
N ASN A 190 14.73 -2.16 -30.74
CA ASN A 190 15.69 -1.11 -31.06
C ASN A 190 17.06 -1.69 -31.44
N GLN A 191 17.42 -1.61 -32.72
CA GLN A 191 18.72 -2.11 -33.23
C GLN A 191 19.92 -1.47 -32.52
N GLY A 192 19.83 -0.17 -32.19
CA GLY A 192 20.89 0.50 -31.42
C GLY A 192 21.07 -0.08 -30.01
N LEU A 193 19.99 -0.49 -29.34
CA LEU A 193 20.07 -1.14 -28.03
C LEU A 193 20.55 -2.59 -28.11
N GLN A 194 20.35 -3.27 -29.24
CA GLN A 194 20.90 -4.61 -29.47
C GLN A 194 22.42 -4.57 -29.53
N GLN A 195 23.00 -3.57 -30.19
CA GLN A 195 24.45 -3.40 -30.25
C GLN A 195 25.05 -2.99 -28.90
N ALA A 196 24.29 -2.24 -28.09
CA ALA A 196 24.68 -1.88 -26.73
C ALA A 196 24.40 -3.00 -25.69
N ALA A 197 23.74 -4.10 -26.09
CA ALA A 197 23.42 -5.22 -25.20
C ALA A 197 24.70 -6.01 -24.87
N GLY A 198 25.40 -5.58 -23.82
CA GLY A 198 26.60 -6.24 -23.34
C GLY A 198 26.35 -7.28 -22.24
N TYR A 199 27.45 -7.66 -21.57
CA TYR A 199 27.46 -8.60 -20.44
C TYR A 199 26.45 -8.26 -19.34
N ARG A 200 26.24 -6.97 -19.03
CA ARG A 200 25.25 -6.52 -18.04
C ARG A 200 23.82 -6.95 -18.40
N PHE A 201 23.45 -6.88 -19.67
CA PHE A 201 22.12 -7.32 -20.11
C PHE A 201 21.99 -8.85 -20.02
N ALA A 202 23.02 -9.59 -20.46
CA ALA A 202 23.06 -11.05 -20.35
C ALA A 202 22.90 -11.54 -18.90
N TRP A 203 23.59 -10.90 -17.95
CA TRP A 203 23.45 -11.18 -16.51
C TRP A 203 22.00 -11.02 -16.02
N LYS A 204 21.33 -9.94 -16.40
CA LYS A 204 19.93 -9.70 -16.01
C LYS A 204 18.98 -10.74 -16.59
N VAL A 205 19.18 -11.11 -17.86
CA VAL A 205 18.39 -12.16 -18.53
C VAL A 205 18.61 -13.50 -17.84
N PHE A 206 19.86 -13.84 -17.49
CA PHE A 206 20.16 -15.03 -16.71
C PHE A 206 19.43 -15.05 -15.36
N LEU A 207 19.52 -13.97 -14.57
CA LEU A 207 18.78 -13.87 -13.30
C LEU A 207 17.27 -13.99 -13.48
N LEU A 208 16.72 -13.35 -14.53
CA LEU A 208 15.31 -13.47 -14.88
C LEU A 208 14.94 -14.94 -15.15
N LEU A 209 15.69 -15.65 -15.99
CA LEU A 209 15.42 -17.05 -16.32
C LEU A 209 15.44 -17.94 -15.08
N VAL A 210 16.43 -17.77 -14.20
CA VAL A 210 16.49 -18.48 -12.91
C VAL A 210 15.23 -18.22 -12.08
N ILE A 211 14.81 -16.96 -11.96
CA ILE A 211 13.60 -16.59 -11.20
C ILE A 211 12.33 -17.16 -11.84
N LEU A 212 12.21 -17.16 -13.18
CA LEU A 212 11.06 -17.71 -13.89
C LEU A 212 10.96 -19.22 -13.66
N VAL A 213 12.06 -19.97 -13.80
CA VAL A 213 12.11 -21.41 -13.53
C VAL A 213 11.75 -21.71 -12.07
N LEU A 214 12.33 -20.95 -11.12
CA LEU A 214 11.97 -21.06 -9.71
C LEU A 214 10.49 -20.74 -9.45
N SER A 215 9.89 -19.83 -10.21
CA SER A 215 8.47 -19.45 -10.07
C SER A 215 7.52 -20.51 -10.59
N VAL A 216 7.97 -21.36 -11.52
CA VAL A 216 7.24 -22.59 -11.88
C VAL A 216 7.33 -23.61 -10.74
N LYS A 217 8.49 -23.75 -10.07
CA LYS A 217 8.69 -24.77 -9.02
C LYS A 217 8.10 -24.38 -7.65
N SER A 218 8.24 -23.12 -7.26
CA SER A 218 7.86 -22.56 -5.95
C SER A 218 6.93 -21.38 -6.13
N TYR A 219 6.00 -21.18 -5.20
CA TYR A 219 5.08 -20.04 -5.27
C TYR A 219 5.79 -18.73 -4.91
N ARG A 220 5.82 -17.80 -5.88
CA ARG A 220 6.36 -16.42 -5.75
C ARG A 220 7.75 -16.31 -5.10
N PRO A 221 8.79 -16.99 -5.60
CA PRO A 221 10.11 -17.02 -4.98
C PRO A 221 10.75 -15.62 -4.91
N PHE A 222 10.56 -14.78 -5.94
CA PHE A 222 11.13 -13.44 -5.93
C PHE A 222 10.49 -12.55 -4.85
N CYS A 223 9.17 -12.55 -4.72
CA CYS A 223 8.49 -11.79 -3.67
C CYS A 223 8.81 -12.29 -2.24
N ARG A 224 9.12 -13.58 -2.13
CA ARG A 224 9.46 -14.23 -0.85
C ARG A 224 10.90 -13.95 -0.41
N TYR A 225 11.84 -13.92 -1.34
CA TYR A 225 13.28 -13.96 -1.02
C TYR A 225 14.11 -12.78 -1.53
N LEU A 226 13.71 -12.09 -2.61
CA LEU A 226 14.59 -11.09 -3.27
C LEU A 226 13.97 -9.68 -3.38
N CYS A 227 12.64 -9.57 -3.35
CA CYS A 227 11.96 -8.32 -3.67
C CYS A 227 12.06 -7.27 -2.55
N PRO A 228 12.70 -6.10 -2.78
CA PRO A 228 12.82 -5.05 -1.77
C PRO A 228 11.47 -4.38 -1.45
N LEU A 229 10.58 -4.23 -2.45
CA LEU A 229 9.21 -3.77 -2.23
C LEU A 229 8.43 -4.72 -1.31
N GLY A 230 8.64 -6.02 -1.52
CA GLY A 230 8.11 -7.03 -0.62
C GLY A 230 8.69 -6.90 0.78
N ALA A 231 9.99 -6.63 0.93
CA ALA A 231 10.60 -6.42 2.25
C ALA A 231 9.95 -5.24 2.98
N PHE A 232 9.84 -4.09 2.30
CA PHE A 232 9.24 -2.86 2.83
C PHE A 232 7.80 -3.08 3.31
N TYR A 233 6.91 -3.56 2.44
CA TYR A 233 5.52 -3.85 2.83
C TYR A 233 5.40 -5.02 3.82
N GLY A 234 6.40 -5.91 3.85
CA GLY A 234 6.47 -7.00 4.83
C GLY A 234 6.64 -6.49 6.24
N LEU A 235 7.48 -5.46 6.45
CA LEU A 235 7.68 -4.82 7.76
C LEU A 235 6.40 -4.15 8.28
N LEU A 236 5.61 -3.56 7.36
CA LEU A 236 4.36 -2.89 7.70
C LEU A 236 3.17 -3.85 7.82
N ASN A 237 3.33 -5.12 7.42
CA ASN A 237 2.23 -6.09 7.40
C ASN A 237 1.61 -6.34 8.80
N PRO A 238 2.38 -6.55 9.88
CA PRO A 238 1.81 -6.78 11.21
C PRO A 238 1.07 -5.57 11.80
N VAL A 239 1.51 -4.35 11.44
CA VAL A 239 0.99 -3.09 12.01
C VAL A 239 -0.07 -2.41 11.14
N SER A 240 -0.27 -2.89 9.91
CA SER A 240 -1.21 -2.26 8.96
C SER A 240 -2.68 -2.27 9.41
N PHE A 241 -3.49 -1.36 8.85
CA PHE A 241 -4.91 -1.22 9.17
C PHE A 241 -5.73 -2.44 8.74
N TYR A 242 -5.60 -2.85 7.48
CA TYR A 242 -6.24 -4.06 6.98
C TYR A 242 -5.51 -5.27 7.56
N ARG A 243 -6.12 -6.09 8.42
CA ARG A 243 -5.47 -7.27 9.02
C ARG A 243 -6.41 -8.46 9.00
N PHE A 244 -5.84 -9.65 9.05
CA PHE A 244 -6.60 -10.86 9.36
C PHE A 244 -6.62 -11.09 10.86
N LYS A 245 -7.81 -11.40 11.38
CA LYS A 245 -8.04 -11.80 12.76
C LYS A 245 -8.60 -13.21 12.77
N ILE A 246 -8.30 -13.91 13.85
CA ILE A 246 -8.80 -15.25 14.10
C ILE A 246 -9.67 -15.16 15.34
N ASN A 247 -10.89 -15.65 15.21
CA ASN A 247 -11.75 -15.87 16.36
C ASN A 247 -11.33 -17.23 16.99
N GLU A 248 -10.71 -17.18 18.16
CA GLU A 248 -10.22 -18.37 18.87
C GLU A 248 -11.37 -19.32 19.27
N ASP A 249 -12.54 -18.80 19.62
CA ASP A 249 -13.71 -19.60 20.02
C ASP A 249 -14.22 -20.49 18.89
N THR A 250 -14.17 -19.98 17.65
CA THR A 250 -14.59 -20.71 16.46
C THR A 250 -13.44 -21.53 15.82
N CYS A 251 -12.19 -21.23 16.17
CA CYS A 251 -11.01 -21.83 15.54
C CYS A 251 -10.63 -23.16 16.19
N VAL A 252 -10.95 -24.26 15.52
CA VAL A 252 -10.57 -25.62 15.97
C VAL A 252 -9.14 -26.04 15.59
N LYS A 253 -8.26 -25.10 15.19
CA LYS A 253 -6.85 -25.33 14.81
C LYS A 253 -6.61 -26.52 13.85
N CYS A 254 -7.56 -26.79 12.95
CA CYS A 254 -7.55 -27.93 12.01
C CYS A 254 -6.40 -27.95 10.96
N GLY A 255 -5.61 -26.89 10.86
CA GLY A 255 -4.46 -26.82 9.94
C GLY A 255 -4.80 -26.53 8.46
N VAL A 256 -6.08 -26.53 8.06
CA VAL A 256 -6.52 -26.33 6.66
C VAL A 256 -6.01 -25.01 6.08
N CYS A 257 -6.01 -23.95 6.87
CA CYS A 257 -5.54 -22.63 6.43
C CYS A 257 -4.04 -22.60 6.09
N GLN A 258 -3.17 -23.36 6.78
CA GLN A 258 -1.76 -23.51 6.38
C GLN A 258 -1.63 -24.41 5.15
N LYS A 259 -2.39 -25.53 5.09
CA LYS A 259 -2.34 -26.46 3.96
C LYS A 259 -2.64 -25.75 2.63
N THR A 260 -3.66 -24.88 2.61
CA THR A 260 -4.05 -24.06 1.45
C THR A 260 -3.14 -22.85 1.22
N CYS A 261 -2.45 -22.35 2.25
CA CYS A 261 -1.56 -21.20 2.10
C CYS A 261 -0.36 -21.55 1.21
N LYS A 262 -0.31 -20.98 0.00
CA LYS A 262 0.80 -21.18 -0.94
C LYS A 262 2.13 -20.58 -0.45
N MET A 263 2.08 -19.61 0.47
CA MET A 263 3.26 -19.09 1.17
C MET A 263 3.68 -19.96 2.37
N ASP A 264 2.91 -20.99 2.70
CA ASP A 264 3.13 -21.93 3.82
C ASP A 264 3.29 -21.24 5.19
N ILE A 265 2.31 -20.39 5.51
CA ILE A 265 2.19 -19.65 6.77
C ILE A 265 1.24 -20.41 7.69
N LYS A 266 1.63 -20.59 8.95
CA LYS A 266 0.75 -21.05 10.03
C LYS A 266 -0.24 -19.94 10.37
N VAL A 267 -1.33 -19.86 9.61
CA VAL A 267 -2.27 -18.73 9.70
C VAL A 267 -2.88 -18.62 11.09
N TRP A 268 -3.22 -19.74 11.75
CA TRP A 268 -3.80 -19.74 13.11
C TRP A 268 -2.86 -19.15 14.19
N GLU A 269 -1.55 -19.15 13.94
CA GLU A 269 -0.55 -18.68 14.91
C GLU A 269 -0.10 -17.25 14.59
N ASN A 270 0.13 -16.96 13.31
CA ASN A 270 0.58 -15.64 12.87
C ASN A 270 -0.11 -15.24 11.54
N PRO A 271 -1.38 -14.80 11.59
CA PRO A 271 -2.16 -14.48 10.39
C PRO A 271 -1.63 -13.27 9.62
N ASN A 272 -0.90 -12.38 10.31
CA ASN A 272 -0.31 -11.15 9.76
C ASN A 272 1.22 -11.24 9.61
N SER A 273 1.76 -12.45 9.43
CA SER A 273 3.17 -12.67 9.15
C SER A 273 3.70 -11.75 8.05
N MET A 274 4.96 -11.32 8.14
CA MET A 274 5.63 -10.48 7.14
C MET A 274 5.66 -11.08 5.73
N ASP A 275 5.35 -12.37 5.57
CA ASP A 275 5.25 -13.03 4.26
C ASP A 275 3.82 -13.06 3.68
N CYS A 276 2.80 -12.80 4.49
CA CYS A 276 1.40 -12.91 4.10
C CYS A 276 1.03 -11.85 3.06
N ILE A 277 0.69 -12.28 1.84
CA ILE A 277 0.25 -11.39 0.74
C ILE A 277 -1.24 -11.08 0.77
N ARG A 278 -1.96 -11.55 1.80
CA ARG A 278 -3.40 -11.32 1.98
C ARG A 278 -4.23 -11.69 0.75
N CYS A 279 -3.94 -12.85 0.16
CA CYS A 279 -4.71 -13.35 -0.99
C CYS A 279 -6.13 -13.81 -0.62
N GLY A 280 -6.38 -14.11 0.66
CA GLY A 280 -7.70 -14.54 1.14
C GLY A 280 -7.97 -16.04 0.97
N ASP A 281 -7.06 -16.82 0.38
CA ASP A 281 -7.22 -18.27 0.17
C ASP A 281 -7.49 -19.03 1.48
N CYS A 282 -6.80 -18.66 2.57
CA CYS A 282 -6.97 -19.26 3.89
C CYS A 282 -8.36 -19.01 4.48
N LYS A 283 -8.87 -17.79 4.32
CA LYS A 283 -10.22 -17.39 4.76
C LYS A 283 -11.29 -18.13 3.96
N ALA A 284 -11.13 -18.23 2.64
CA ALA A 284 -12.08 -18.95 1.79
C ALA A 284 -12.12 -20.47 2.07
N ALA A 285 -11.01 -21.05 2.50
CA ALA A 285 -10.92 -22.47 2.80
C ALA A 285 -11.30 -22.84 4.25
N CYS A 286 -11.52 -21.87 5.14
CA CYS A 286 -11.81 -22.14 6.54
C CYS A 286 -13.22 -22.73 6.72
N PRO A 287 -13.38 -23.97 7.19
CA PRO A 287 -14.70 -24.61 7.31
C PRO A 287 -15.57 -23.96 8.39
N LYS A 288 -14.96 -23.44 9.45
CA LYS A 288 -15.64 -22.76 10.58
C LYS A 288 -15.76 -21.25 10.39
N LYS A 289 -15.30 -20.70 9.25
CA LYS A 289 -15.27 -19.25 8.97
C LYS A 289 -14.61 -18.40 10.09
N ALA A 290 -13.64 -18.98 10.80
CA ALA A 290 -12.96 -18.37 11.94
C ALA A 290 -12.00 -17.22 11.59
N ILE A 291 -11.71 -17.01 10.31
CA ILE A 291 -10.77 -15.98 9.82
C ILE A 291 -11.57 -14.81 9.26
N THR A 292 -11.48 -13.65 9.89
CA THR A 292 -12.15 -12.41 9.46
C THR A 292 -11.12 -11.33 9.12
N SER A 293 -11.51 -10.34 8.34
CA SER A 293 -10.71 -9.13 8.14
C SER A 293 -11.18 -7.99 9.03
N THR A 294 -10.29 -7.06 9.36
CA THR A 294 -10.62 -5.88 10.19
C THR A 294 -11.72 -5.01 9.59
N TRP A 295 -11.86 -4.96 8.27
CA TRP A 295 -12.95 -4.23 7.60
C TRP A 295 -14.31 -4.89 7.80
N GLU A 296 -14.40 -6.22 7.64
CA GLU A 296 -15.66 -6.93 7.90
C GLU A 296 -16.08 -6.86 9.36
N GLU A 297 -15.12 -6.83 10.29
CA GLU A 297 -15.44 -6.63 11.71
C GLU A 297 -15.94 -5.21 11.97
N ALA A 298 -15.41 -4.20 11.27
CA ALA A 298 -15.90 -2.83 11.35
C ALA A 298 -17.32 -2.70 10.77
N GLU A 299 -17.58 -3.32 9.61
CA GLU A 299 -18.91 -3.39 8.99
C GLU A 299 -19.93 -4.10 9.90
N ALA A 300 -19.55 -5.23 10.49
CA ALA A 300 -20.43 -5.98 11.40
C ALA A 300 -20.81 -5.16 12.65
N LYS A 301 -19.88 -4.36 13.19
CA LYS A 301 -20.14 -3.46 14.33
C LYS A 301 -21.01 -2.26 13.96
N MET A 302 -21.02 -1.85 12.70
CA MET A 302 -21.87 -0.76 12.21
C MET A 302 -23.32 -1.21 11.99
N ILE A 303 -23.52 -2.47 11.61
CA ILE A 303 -24.84 -3.04 11.29
C ILE A 303 -25.55 -3.58 12.54
N LEU A 304 -24.81 -4.07 13.55
CA LEU A 304 -25.37 -4.60 14.79
C LEU A 304 -24.91 -3.76 15.99
N PRO A 305 -25.78 -2.93 16.61
CA PRO A 305 -25.47 -2.41 17.93
C PRO A 305 -25.48 -3.60 18.89
N THR A 306 -24.30 -4.03 19.33
CA THR A 306 -24.18 -5.14 20.29
C THR A 306 -24.94 -4.82 21.59
N PRO A 307 -25.69 -5.77 22.18
CA PRO A 307 -26.23 -5.61 23.52
C PRO A 307 -25.07 -5.37 24.50
N THR A 308 -25.29 -4.48 25.45
CA THR A 308 -24.34 -4.07 26.48
C THR A 308 -23.76 -5.28 27.23
N GLN A 309 -22.59 -5.76 26.80
CA GLN A 309 -21.76 -6.61 27.66
C GLN A 309 -20.95 -5.72 28.59
N LYS A 310 -21.12 -6.00 29.88
CA LYS A 310 -20.48 -5.36 31.03
C LYS A 310 -18.96 -5.48 30.88
N ILE A 311 -18.31 -4.42 30.42
CA ILE A 311 -16.85 -4.37 30.33
C ILE A 311 -16.32 -4.03 31.73
N GLU A 312 -15.77 -5.01 32.44
CA GLU A 312 -14.80 -4.74 33.50
C GLU A 312 -13.53 -4.16 32.84
N ARG A 313 -13.42 -2.83 32.85
CA ARG A 313 -12.29 -2.09 32.29
C ARG A 313 -11.33 -1.73 33.43
N LYS A 314 -10.21 -2.45 33.53
CA LYS A 314 -9.03 -1.96 34.24
C LYS A 314 -8.60 -0.64 33.60
N ALA A 315 -8.60 0.43 34.38
CA ALA A 315 -8.09 1.73 33.99
C ALA A 315 -6.58 1.64 33.72
N GLY A 316 -6.21 1.45 32.46
CA GLY A 316 -4.84 1.66 32.00
C GLY A 316 -4.64 3.16 31.81
N GLY A 317 -3.99 3.81 32.77
CA GLY A 317 -3.51 5.19 32.60
C GLY A 317 -2.62 5.31 31.36
N MET A 318 -2.64 6.48 30.73
CA MET A 318 -1.77 6.81 29.60
C MET A 318 -0.32 6.47 29.91
N THR A 319 0.24 5.46 29.24
CA THR A 319 1.68 5.16 29.30
C THR A 319 2.46 6.32 28.71
N ALA A 320 3.63 6.64 29.30
CA ALA A 320 4.54 7.70 28.88
C ALA A 320 4.80 7.76 27.35
N LEU A 321 4.72 6.61 26.67
CA LEU A 321 4.83 6.49 25.21
C LEU A 321 3.81 7.35 24.44
N GLY A 322 2.57 7.47 24.93
CA GLY A 322 1.51 8.23 24.27
C GLY A 322 1.73 9.75 24.37
N VAL A 323 2.23 10.22 25.51
CA VAL A 323 2.63 11.62 25.69
C VAL A 323 3.84 11.94 24.82
N ILE A 324 4.82 11.03 24.75
CA ILE A 324 6.00 11.19 23.90
C ILE A 324 5.62 11.28 22.41
N VAL A 325 4.71 10.44 21.92
CA VAL A 325 4.26 10.49 20.51
C VAL A 325 3.57 11.82 20.19
N ILE A 326 2.69 12.31 21.08
CA ILE A 326 2.00 13.58 20.87
C ILE A 326 2.97 14.77 20.91
N VAL A 327 3.89 14.79 21.88
CA VAL A 327 4.91 15.84 22.00
C VAL A 327 5.86 15.82 20.80
N CYS A 328 6.30 14.64 20.35
CA CYS A 328 7.14 14.51 19.16
C CYS A 328 6.39 14.95 17.88
N SER A 329 5.11 14.59 17.70
CA SER A 329 4.32 15.05 16.55
C SER A 329 4.11 16.57 16.56
N CYS A 330 3.87 17.18 17.72
CA CYS A 330 3.78 18.64 17.85
C CYS A 330 5.12 19.31 17.56
N LEU A 331 6.23 18.80 18.09
CA LEU A 331 7.58 19.35 17.85
C LEU A 331 8.02 19.20 16.39
N ILE A 332 7.70 18.08 15.73
CA ILE A 332 7.98 17.87 14.31
C ILE A 332 7.15 18.84 13.44
N THR A 333 5.90 19.09 13.83
CA THR A 333 5.04 20.06 13.12
C THR A 333 5.54 21.49 13.33
N LEU A 334 5.96 21.85 14.55
CA LEU A 334 6.54 23.16 14.87
C LEU A 334 7.89 23.38 14.18
N TYR A 335 8.73 22.34 14.11
CA TYR A 335 10.02 22.37 13.42
C TYR A 335 9.84 22.47 11.90
N SER A 336 8.85 21.75 11.34
CA SER A 336 8.49 21.86 9.92
C SER A 336 7.99 23.26 9.58
N TYR A 337 7.25 23.91 10.48
CA TYR A 337 6.81 25.31 10.35
C TYR A 337 7.98 26.31 10.46
N PHE A 338 8.88 26.13 11.44
CA PHE A 338 10.02 27.03 11.65
C PHE A 338 11.05 26.94 10.51
N MET A 339 11.28 25.73 9.98
CA MET A 339 12.10 25.53 8.79
C MET A 339 11.42 26.11 7.55
N PHE A 340 10.10 26.02 7.41
CA PHE A 340 9.37 26.56 6.25
C PHE A 340 9.33 28.10 6.24
N SER A 341 9.15 28.75 7.39
CA SER A 341 9.19 30.22 7.54
C SER A 341 10.57 30.80 7.18
N ASN A 342 11.66 30.09 7.51
CA ASN A 342 13.02 30.54 7.23
C ASN A 342 13.55 30.12 5.85
N CYS A 343 13.07 29.03 5.23
CA CYS A 343 13.64 28.53 3.96
C CYS A 343 12.98 29.03 2.67
N ILE A 344 11.70 29.45 2.66
CA ILE A 344 10.99 29.71 1.39
C ILE A 344 10.80 31.21 1.07
N LEU A 345 10.97 32.11 2.04
CA LEU A 345 10.68 33.53 1.83
C LEU A 345 11.89 34.38 1.38
N GLY A 346 12.90 33.71 0.82
CA GLY A 346 14.11 34.35 0.32
C GLY A 346 14.18 34.58 -1.20
N VAL A 347 13.37 33.93 -2.05
CA VAL A 347 13.72 33.93 -3.49
C VAL A 347 12.58 34.22 -4.47
N ILE A 348 11.29 34.03 -4.18
CA ILE A 348 10.27 34.21 -5.24
C ILE A 348 8.96 34.67 -4.61
N LEU A 349 8.66 35.98 -4.67
CA LEU A 349 7.31 36.59 -4.75
C LEU A 349 7.35 38.10 -4.37
N GLU A 350 6.52 38.91 -5.04
CA GLU A 350 6.32 40.34 -4.75
C GLU A 350 5.72 40.59 -3.34
N PRO A 351 6.00 41.75 -2.70
CA PRO A 351 5.67 42.00 -1.29
C PRO A 351 4.17 41.98 -0.93
N SER A 352 3.28 42.29 -1.89
CA SER A 352 1.84 42.42 -1.66
C SER A 352 1.11 41.07 -1.63
N THR A 353 1.55 40.09 -2.42
CA THR A 353 0.98 38.73 -2.46
C THR A 353 1.50 37.88 -1.28
N ARG A 354 2.71 38.18 -0.80
CA ARG A 354 3.37 37.56 0.35
C ARG A 354 2.54 37.69 1.63
N ALA A 355 2.06 38.89 1.93
CA ALA A 355 1.23 39.13 3.13
C ALA A 355 -0.11 38.38 3.07
N TYR A 356 -0.75 38.33 1.90
CA TYR A 356 -2.05 37.66 1.74
C TYR A 356 -1.96 36.15 1.90
N ILE A 357 -0.94 35.51 1.31
CA ILE A 357 -0.74 34.06 1.43
C ILE A 357 -0.28 33.69 2.84
N GLU A 358 0.58 34.48 3.48
CA GLU A 358 0.95 34.26 4.88
C GLU A 358 -0.25 34.37 5.81
N ILE A 359 -1.14 35.36 5.63
CA ILE A 359 -2.35 35.53 6.46
C ILE A 359 -3.31 34.35 6.26
N ILE A 360 -3.53 33.90 5.01
CA ILE A 360 -4.45 32.80 4.71
C ILE A 360 -3.91 31.45 5.24
N VAL A 361 -2.62 31.16 5.03
CA VAL A 361 -1.99 29.94 5.55
C VAL A 361 -1.93 29.97 7.08
N TRP A 362 -1.63 31.12 7.67
CA TRP A 362 -1.68 31.31 9.11
C TRP A 362 -3.09 31.11 9.67
N LEU A 363 -4.14 31.64 9.03
CA LEU A 363 -5.55 31.42 9.41
C LEU A 363 -5.97 29.94 9.31
N ILE A 364 -5.54 29.23 8.26
CA ILE A 364 -5.86 27.80 8.08
C ILE A 364 -5.11 26.93 9.08
N MET A 365 -3.84 27.23 9.36
CA MET A 365 -3.04 26.44 10.31
C MET A 365 -3.35 26.76 11.77
N THR A 366 -3.63 28.02 12.11
CA THR A 366 -4.10 28.40 13.45
C THR A 366 -5.50 27.84 13.70
N SER A 367 -6.41 27.85 12.72
CA SER A 367 -7.71 27.18 12.87
C SER A 367 -7.56 25.66 13.03
N ALA A 368 -6.69 24.98 12.29
CA ALA A 368 -6.42 23.55 12.47
C ALA A 368 -5.77 23.22 13.83
N GLY A 369 -4.84 24.07 14.30
CA GLY A 369 -4.20 23.96 15.61
C GLY A 369 -5.16 24.23 16.76
N VAL A 370 -6.03 25.25 16.63
CA VAL A 370 -7.08 25.59 17.59
C VAL A 370 -8.15 24.49 17.63
N ILE A 371 -8.53 23.89 16.49
CA ILE A 371 -9.44 22.74 16.45
C ILE A 371 -8.83 21.52 17.13
N SER A 372 -7.53 21.27 16.93
CA SER A 372 -6.81 20.16 17.58
C SER A 372 -6.65 20.39 19.08
N PHE A 373 -6.39 21.64 19.50
CA PHE A 373 -6.28 22.04 20.91
C PHE A 373 -7.63 21.98 21.62
N ILE A 374 -8.70 22.53 21.02
CA ILE A 374 -10.07 22.45 21.55
C ILE A 374 -10.52 20.98 21.61
N SER A 375 -10.19 20.15 20.60
CA SER A 375 -10.47 18.72 20.64
C SER A 375 -9.73 18.01 21.79
N GLY A 376 -8.45 18.34 22.02
CA GLY A 376 -7.68 17.83 23.15
C GLY A 376 -8.25 18.26 24.51
N VAL A 377 -8.61 19.54 24.67
CA VAL A 377 -9.21 20.09 25.90
C VAL A 377 -10.60 19.49 26.15
N LEU A 378 -11.45 19.36 25.13
CA LEU A 378 -12.74 18.67 25.25
C LEU A 378 -12.55 17.19 25.62
N THR A 379 -11.50 16.53 25.10
CA THR A 379 -11.18 15.15 25.47
C THR A 379 -10.78 15.02 26.94
N ILE A 380 -10.05 16.00 27.49
CA ILE A 380 -9.67 16.07 28.91
C ILE A 380 -10.88 16.37 29.81
N VAL A 381 -11.70 17.37 29.43
CA VAL A 381 -12.89 17.81 30.17
C VAL A 381 -13.97 16.72 30.20
N PHE A 382 -14.17 15.99 29.10
CA PHE A 382 -15.13 14.88 29.03
C PHE A 382 -14.55 13.53 29.47
N SER A 383 -13.27 13.44 29.87
CA SER A 383 -12.69 12.17 30.35
C SER A 383 -13.27 11.70 31.70
N LYS A 384 -13.96 12.60 32.43
CA LYS A 384 -14.60 12.31 33.71
C LYS A 384 -16.05 11.81 33.60
N ASP A 385 -16.66 11.82 32.41
CA ASP A 385 -18.08 11.54 32.25
C ASP A 385 -18.31 10.38 31.27
N ALA A 386 -18.51 9.18 31.83
CA ALA A 386 -18.55 7.91 31.09
C ALA A 386 -19.73 7.79 30.11
N SER A 387 -20.73 8.69 30.19
CA SER A 387 -21.93 8.69 29.35
C SER A 387 -21.71 9.22 27.92
N LYS A 388 -20.63 9.96 27.65
CA LYS A 388 -20.39 10.66 26.37
C LYS A 388 -19.27 10.07 25.49
N GLN A 389 -18.80 8.86 25.80
CA GLN A 389 -17.63 8.26 25.13
C GLN A 389 -17.90 7.87 23.66
N LYS A 390 -19.15 7.57 23.26
CA LYS A 390 -19.52 7.30 21.86
C LYS A 390 -19.40 8.55 20.98
N THR A 391 -19.67 9.73 21.54
CA THR A 391 -19.48 11.02 20.88
C THR A 391 -18.00 11.36 20.70
N GLN A 392 -17.11 10.85 21.57
CA GLN A 392 -15.65 11.04 21.45
C GLN A 392 -15.04 10.28 20.26
N GLU A 393 -15.45 9.04 19.97
CA GLU A 393 -14.92 8.31 18.81
C GLU A 393 -15.32 9.00 17.50
N HIS A 394 -16.58 9.44 17.38
CA HIS A 394 -17.03 10.21 16.22
C HIS A 394 -16.30 11.55 16.09
N LEU A 395 -15.99 12.23 17.20
CA LEU A 395 -15.16 13.44 17.18
C LEU A 395 -13.75 13.16 16.67
N TRP A 396 -13.13 12.04 17.08
CA TRP A 396 -11.82 11.63 16.56
C TRP A 396 -11.85 11.36 15.06
N TYR A 397 -12.88 10.66 14.56
CA TYR A 397 -13.03 10.46 13.11
C TYR A 397 -13.25 11.77 12.35
N ILE A 398 -14.00 12.72 12.92
CA ILE A 398 -14.22 14.05 12.33
C ILE A 398 -12.90 14.83 12.30
N VAL A 399 -12.11 14.82 13.38
CA VAL A 399 -10.81 15.51 13.43
C VAL A 399 -9.81 14.89 12.46
N LEU A 400 -9.77 13.56 12.35
CA LEU A 400 -8.89 12.84 11.43
C LEU A 400 -9.33 13.03 9.96
N ALA A 401 -10.65 13.07 9.69
CA ALA A 401 -11.21 13.35 8.39
C ALA A 401 -11.00 14.82 7.98
N VAL A 402 -11.15 15.78 8.89
CA VAL A 402 -10.83 17.19 8.66
C VAL A 402 -9.33 17.37 8.45
N GLY A 403 -8.48 16.68 9.21
CA GLY A 403 -7.03 16.68 9.00
C GLY A 403 -6.62 16.11 7.64
N LEU A 404 -7.19 14.97 7.23
CA LEU A 404 -6.96 14.37 5.91
C LEU A 404 -7.52 15.23 4.78
N PHE A 405 -8.71 15.80 4.95
CA PHE A 405 -9.35 16.68 3.97
C PHE A 405 -8.54 17.96 3.78
N SER A 406 -8.10 18.61 4.86
CA SER A 406 -7.22 19.79 4.79
C SER A 406 -5.87 19.46 4.14
N THR A 407 -5.32 18.27 4.38
CA THR A 407 -4.07 17.82 3.74
C THR A 407 -4.26 17.50 2.25
N LEU A 408 -5.39 16.92 1.87
CA LEU A 408 -5.74 16.65 0.47
C LEU A 408 -6.07 17.93 -0.30
N VAL A 409 -6.78 18.88 0.34
CA VAL A 409 -7.05 20.22 -0.20
C VAL A 409 -5.74 20.99 -0.38
N TYR A 410 -4.80 20.91 0.58
CA TYR A 410 -3.45 21.47 0.46
C TYR A 410 -2.66 20.87 -0.71
N LEU A 411 -2.65 19.54 -0.86
CA LEU A 411 -1.99 18.85 -1.97
C LEU A 411 -2.62 19.20 -3.34
N PHE A 412 -3.94 19.40 -3.39
CA PHE A 412 -4.66 19.77 -4.60
C PHE A 412 -4.42 21.25 -4.99
N PHE A 413 -4.34 22.15 -3.99
CA PHE A 413 -4.02 23.58 -4.18
C PHE A 413 -2.61 23.80 -4.76
N THR A 414 -1.66 22.95 -4.39
CA THR A 414 -0.28 23.04 -4.90
C THR A 414 -0.13 22.68 -6.38
N GLN A 415 -1.18 22.14 -7.03
CA GLN A 415 -1.02 21.46 -8.32
C GLN A 415 -1.92 21.99 -9.45
N TRP A 416 -3.11 22.55 -9.18
CA TRP A 416 -4.03 23.04 -10.23
C TRP A 416 -4.81 24.29 -9.77
N GLY A 417 -4.68 25.39 -10.51
CA GLY A 417 -5.25 26.70 -10.18
C GLY A 417 -6.79 26.81 -10.13
N LEU A 418 -7.26 28.00 -9.72
CA LEU A 418 -8.56 28.34 -9.09
C LEU A 418 -9.85 28.05 -9.90
N SER A 419 -9.81 27.89 -11.22
CA SER A 419 -10.99 28.09 -12.09
C SER A 419 -11.92 26.88 -12.27
N ILE A 420 -11.39 25.65 -12.27
CA ILE A 420 -12.21 24.41 -12.38
C ILE A 420 -12.79 24.01 -11.00
N PHE A 421 -12.11 24.42 -9.93
CA PHE A 421 -12.47 24.08 -8.56
C PHE A 421 -13.79 24.72 -8.12
N ILE A 422 -14.11 25.95 -8.52
CA ILE A 422 -15.37 26.60 -8.12
C ILE A 422 -16.58 25.85 -8.68
N LEU A 423 -16.48 25.35 -9.92
CA LEU A 423 -17.57 24.60 -10.56
C LEU A 423 -17.78 23.22 -9.90
N ILE A 424 -16.67 22.49 -9.67
CA ILE A 424 -16.71 21.17 -9.03
C ILE A 424 -17.11 21.28 -7.54
N TYR A 425 -16.65 22.32 -6.85
CA TYR A 425 -17.04 22.64 -5.47
C TYR A 425 -18.53 22.94 -5.36
N PHE A 426 -19.10 23.76 -6.26
CA PHE A 426 -20.54 24.02 -6.29
C PHE A 426 -21.37 22.76 -6.62
N ILE A 427 -20.89 21.92 -7.54
CA ILE A 427 -21.57 20.66 -7.90
C ILE A 427 -21.51 19.65 -6.75
N LEU A 428 -20.36 19.50 -6.07
CA LEU A 428 -20.21 18.62 -4.91
C LEU A 428 -20.98 19.11 -3.69
N LEU A 429 -21.04 20.43 -3.45
CA LEU A 429 -21.90 21.01 -2.41
C LEU A 429 -23.38 20.77 -2.71
N LEU A 430 -23.82 20.93 -3.97
CA LEU A 430 -25.20 20.61 -4.37
C LEU A 430 -25.53 19.12 -4.17
N ILE A 431 -24.60 18.22 -4.52
CA ILE A 431 -24.74 16.76 -4.33
C ILE A 431 -24.73 16.37 -2.85
N LEU A 432 -23.92 17.02 -2.02
CA LEU A 432 -23.84 16.77 -0.57
C LEU A 432 -25.00 17.40 0.23
N MET A 433 -25.65 18.44 -0.31
CA MET A 433 -26.83 19.07 0.30
C MET A 433 -28.17 18.41 -0.09
N LEU A 434 -28.19 17.62 -1.18
CA LEU A 434 -29.36 16.85 -1.62
C LEU A 434 -29.91 15.85 -0.56
N PRO A 435 -29.06 15.08 0.16
CA PRO A 435 -29.50 14.21 1.25
C PRO A 435 -30.12 14.97 2.43
N TRP A 436 -29.66 16.20 2.67
CA TRP A 436 -30.09 17.03 3.80
C TRP A 436 -31.50 17.61 3.60
N LYS A 437 -31.82 18.05 2.36
CA LYS A 437 -33.18 18.51 2.01
C LYS A 437 -34.21 17.37 2.06
N ILE A 438 -33.85 16.16 1.64
CA ILE A 438 -34.74 14.99 1.70
C ILE A 438 -34.96 14.55 3.15
N GLY A 439 -33.91 14.56 3.98
CA GLY A 439 -33.99 14.27 5.42
C GLY A 439 -34.86 15.26 6.20
N LEU A 440 -34.78 16.55 5.91
CA LEU A 440 -35.61 17.59 6.54
C LEU A 440 -37.10 17.51 6.13
N ILE A 441 -37.40 17.12 4.89
CA ILE A 441 -38.78 16.92 4.42
C ILE A 441 -39.42 15.68 5.07
N LEU A 442 -38.64 14.61 5.27
CA LEU A 442 -39.11 13.40 5.96
C LEU A 442 -39.26 13.59 7.47
N ALA A 443 -38.35 14.33 8.12
CA ALA A 443 -38.45 14.67 9.54
C ALA A 443 -39.68 15.54 9.85
N LYS A 444 -40.05 16.46 8.95
CA LYS A 444 -41.24 17.32 9.10
C LYS A 444 -42.57 16.55 8.94
N ARG A 445 -42.59 15.47 8.13
CA ARG A 445 -43.75 14.56 8.02
C ARG A 445 -43.95 13.71 9.27
N ASN A 446 -42.87 13.18 9.86
CA ASN A 446 -42.97 12.36 11.07
C ASN A 446 -43.31 13.18 12.34
N LEU A 447 -42.84 14.43 12.45
CA LEU A 447 -43.27 15.31 13.54
C LEU A 447 -44.76 15.71 13.44
N SER A 448 -45.31 15.81 12.23
CA SER A 448 -46.73 16.12 12.03
C SER A 448 -47.67 14.96 12.38
N GLN A 449 -47.21 13.71 12.30
CA GLN A 449 -48.02 12.54 12.70
C GLN A 449 -48.00 12.33 14.22
N SER A 450 -46.87 12.56 14.88
CA SER A 450 -46.72 12.40 16.34
C SER A 450 -47.42 13.49 17.18
N ILE A 451 -47.96 14.55 16.57
CA ILE A 451 -48.72 15.62 17.25
C ILE A 451 -50.24 15.43 17.07
N LYS A 452 -50.67 14.43 16.28
CA LYS A 452 -52.09 14.11 16.03
C LYS A 452 -52.57 12.80 16.65
N GLU A 453 -51.67 12.00 17.21
CA GLU A 453 -51.97 10.92 18.16
C GLU A 453 -51.73 11.42 19.58
#